data_AF-A0A8J6E5J8-F1
#
_entry.id   AF-A0A8J6E5J8-F1
#
_cell.length_a   1.000
_cell.length_b   1.000
_cell.length_c   1.000
_cell.angle_alpha   90.00
_cell.angle_beta   90.00
_cell.angle_gamma   90.00
#
_symmetry.space_group_name_H-M   'P 1'
#
loop_
_entity.id
_entity.type
_entity.pdbx_description
1 polymer ?
#
loop_
_entity_poly.entity_id
_entity_poly.type
_entity_poly.pdbx_seq_one_letter_code
_entity_poly.pdbx_strand_id
1 'polypeptide(L)'
;YVPVKGDHVIGIVTMKSGDIFKLDVAGSDQASLSFLAFEGATKKNRPNVRVGDLVYGQFIVANKDMEPELACIDGSGKANGMGVFGQDGFMFKVSLGLVRK
;
A
#
# COMPACT_ATOMS: atom_id res chain seq x y z
N TYR A 1 -1.89 -0.45 14.28
CA TYR A 1 -2.80 -1.36 13.55
C TYR A 1 -2.10 -2.69 13.34
N VAL A 2 -2.81 -3.83 13.27
CA VAL A 2 -2.20 -5.15 13.03
C VAL A 2 -2.55 -5.58 11.61
N PRO A 3 -1.56 -5.82 10.73
CA PRO A 3 -1.82 -6.23 9.35
C PRO A 3 -2.59 -7.56 9.29
N VAL A 4 -3.66 -7.59 8.50
CA VAL A 4 -4.44 -8.79 8.20
C VAL A 4 -4.55 -8.96 6.69
N LYS A 5 -4.40 -10.19 6.21
CA LYS A 5 -4.50 -10.48 4.78
C LYS A 5 -5.90 -10.13 4.26
N GLY A 6 -5.95 -9.39 3.16
CA GLY A 6 -7.20 -8.93 2.54
C GLY A 6 -7.70 -7.57 3.05
N ASP A 7 -7.12 -7.02 4.11
CA ASP A 7 -7.51 -5.69 4.59
C ASP A 7 -7.00 -4.60 3.65
N HIS A 8 -7.86 -3.62 3.42
CA HIS A 8 -7.55 -2.41 2.65
C HIS A 8 -7.01 -1.32 3.59
N VAL A 9 -5.86 -0.76 3.24
CA VAL A 9 -5.19 0.24 4.08
C VAL A 9 -4.60 1.37 3.26
N ILE A 10 -4.39 2.48 3.96
CA ILE A 10 -3.66 3.64 3.46
C ILE A 10 -2.27 3.62 4.11
N GLY A 11 -1.23 3.69 3.29
CA GLY A 11 0.17 3.77 3.72
C GLY A 11 0.88 5.00 3.16
N ILE A 12 1.91 5.46 3.86
CA ILE A 12 2.78 6.56 3.41
C ILE A 12 4.11 5.98 2.93
N VAL A 13 4.56 6.33 1.73
CA VAL A 13 5.83 5.83 1.19
C VAL A 13 6.98 6.41 1.99
N THR A 14 7.73 5.56 2.70
CA THR A 14 8.88 5.98 3.50
C THR A 14 10.19 5.85 2.74
N MET A 15 10.31 4.84 1.88
CA MET A 15 11.53 4.56 1.14
C MET A 15 11.23 3.90 -0.20
N LYS A 16 12.09 4.17 -1.19
CA LYS A 16 12.12 3.47 -2.47
C LYS A 16 13.43 2.72 -2.60
N SER A 17 13.37 1.39 -2.64
CA SER A 17 14.54 0.51 -2.76
C SER A 17 14.42 -0.33 -4.02
N GLY A 18 15.04 0.14 -5.12
CA GLY A 18 15.04 -0.54 -6.41
C GLY A 18 13.62 -0.73 -6.95
N ASP A 19 13.15 -1.98 -6.92
CA ASP A 19 11.86 -2.43 -7.44
C ASP A 19 10.76 -2.51 -6.36
N ILE A 20 11.10 -2.18 -5.11
CA ILE A 20 10.19 -2.27 -3.94
C ILE A 20 10.08 -0.91 -3.26
N PHE A 21 8.87 -0.53 -2.89
CA PHE A 21 8.55 0.63 -2.06
C PHE A 21 8.27 0.16 -0.63
N LYS A 22 8.85 0.82 0.37
CA LYS A 22 8.47 0.63 1.78
C LYS A 22 7.45 1.68 2.17
N LEU A 23 6.40 1.25 2.84
CA LEU A 23 5.25 2.04 3.25
C LEU A 23 5.06 1.93 4.77
N ASP A 24 4.79 3.05 5.44
CA ASP A 24 4.31 3.06 6.82
C ASP A 24 2.79 2.98 6.84
N VAL A 25 2.27 1.93 7.47
CA VAL A 25 0.84 1.63 7.64
C VAL A 25 0.37 1.84 9.09
N ALA A 26 1.15 2.57 9.90
CA ALA A 26 0.94 2.73 11.33
C ALA A 26 0.82 1.38 12.08
N GLY A 27 1.62 0.40 11.62
CA GLY A 27 1.74 -0.94 12.16
C GLY A 27 2.95 -1.12 13.07
N SER A 28 3.24 -2.37 13.43
CA SER A 28 4.51 -2.73 14.09
C SER A 28 5.68 -2.66 13.10
N ASP A 29 5.44 -3.08 11.86
CA ASP A 29 6.43 -3.16 10.79
C ASP A 29 5.98 -2.35 9.57
N GLN A 30 6.96 -1.97 8.75
CA GLN A 30 6.71 -1.36 7.44
C GLN A 30 6.22 -2.40 6.45
N ALA A 31 5.30 -2.00 5.59
CA ALA A 31 4.84 -2.86 4.51
C ALA A 31 5.69 -2.65 3.26
N SER A 32 5.89 -3.71 2.49
CA SER A 32 6.54 -3.64 1.18
C SER A 32 5.50 -3.62 0.06
N LEU A 33 5.76 -2.87 -1.01
CA LEU A 33 4.92 -2.77 -2.19
C LEU A 33 5.79 -2.89 -3.44
N SER A 34 5.54 -3.90 -4.25
CA SER A 34 6.24 -4.08 -5.53
C SER A 34 5.79 -3.06 -6.55
N PHE A 35 6.71 -2.56 -7.39
CA PHE A 35 6.33 -1.70 -8.51
C PHE A 35 5.43 -2.41 -9.53
N LEU A 36 5.47 -3.74 -9.59
CA LEU A 36 4.60 -4.54 -10.47
C LEU A 36 3.18 -4.69 -9.91
N ALA A 37 2.96 -4.35 -8.64
CA ALA A 37 1.66 -4.46 -8.00
C ALA A 37 0.76 -3.24 -8.28
N PHE A 38 0.92 -2.60 -9.43
CA PHE A 38 0.10 -1.50 -9.92
C PHE A 38 -0.50 -1.88 -11.28
N GLU A 39 -1.68 -1.36 -11.58
CA GLU A 39 -2.35 -1.64 -12.86
C GLU A 39 -1.51 -1.13 -14.04
N GLY A 40 -1.21 -2.02 -14.99
CA GLY A 40 -0.41 -1.70 -16.17
C GLY A 40 1.08 -1.48 -15.91
N ALA A 41 1.59 -1.80 -14.71
CA ALA A 41 3.00 -1.69 -14.41
C ALA A 41 3.83 -2.76 -15.15
N THR A 42 4.88 -2.30 -15.84
CA THR A 42 5.86 -3.17 -16.51
C THR A 42 7.25 -2.59 -16.30
N LYS A 43 8.33 -3.35 -16.59
CA LYS A 43 9.71 -2.82 -16.49
C LYS A 43 9.92 -1.55 -17.32
N LYS A 44 9.15 -1.37 -18.40
CA LYS A 44 9.15 -0.18 -19.27
C LYS A 44 8.23 0.93 -18.75
N ASN A 45 7.10 0.58 -18.15
CA ASN A 45 6.11 1.51 -17.59
C ASN A 45 6.12 1.43 -16.05
N ARG A 46 7.03 2.18 -15.42
CA ARG A 46 7.16 2.20 -13.96
C ARG A 46 6.19 3.22 -13.36
N PRO A 47 5.44 2.86 -12.31
CA PRO A 47 4.56 3.80 -11.62
C PRO A 47 5.38 4.94 -11.00
N ASN A 48 4.86 6.17 -11.10
CA ASN A 48 5.49 7.35 -10.54
C ASN A 48 5.12 7.50 -9.06
N VAL A 49 5.79 6.72 -8.21
CA VAL A 49 5.67 6.74 -6.75
C VAL A 49 6.90 7.37 -6.13
N ARG A 50 6.70 8.36 -5.25
CA ARG A 50 7.74 9.11 -4.55
C ARG A 50 7.64 8.89 -3.04
N VAL A 51 8.75 9.15 -2.35
CA VAL A 51 8.77 9.17 -0.88
C VAL A 51 7.90 10.33 -0.39
N GLY A 52 7.01 10.06 0.56
CA GLY A 52 6.00 10.98 1.06
C GLY A 52 4.62 10.82 0.42
N ASP A 53 4.50 10.09 -0.70
CA ASP A 53 3.21 9.86 -1.33
C ASP A 53 2.34 8.93 -0.48
N LEU A 54 1.02 9.16 -0.54
CA LEU A 54 0.03 8.27 0.05
C LEU A 54 -0.38 7.20 -0.96
N VAL A 55 -0.50 5.96 -0.49
CA VAL A 55 -0.91 4.83 -1.32
C VAL A 55 -2.05 4.07 -0.66
N TYR A 56 -3.10 3.80 -1.42
CA TYR A 56 -4.19 2.90 -1.05
C TYR A 56 -3.97 1.53 -1.67
N GLY A 57 -3.96 0.49 -0.86
CA GLY A 57 -3.75 -0.88 -1.33
C GLY A 57 -4.32 -1.91 -0.38
N GLN A 58 -4.18 -3.18 -0.76
CA GLN A 58 -4.64 -4.34 0.00
C GLN A 58 -3.46 -5.20 0.43
N PHE A 59 -3.50 -5.75 1.65
CA PHE A 59 -2.52 -6.75 2.08
C PHE A 59 -2.71 -8.07 1.35
N ILE A 60 -1.71 -8.48 0.59
CA ILE A 60 -1.64 -9.80 -0.04
C ILE A 60 -0.95 -10.82 0.88
N VAL A 61 0.02 -10.35 1.66
CA VAL A 61 0.77 -11.13 2.65
C VAL A 61 0.76 -10.34 3.95
N ALA A 62 0.28 -10.96 5.02
CA ALA A 62 0.30 -10.39 6.36
C ALA A 62 0.40 -11.56 7.34
N ASN A 63 1.63 -11.97 7.65
CA ASN A 63 1.91 -13.04 8.59
C ASN A 63 2.86 -12.51 9.68
N LYS A 64 2.73 -13.01 10.91
CA LYS A 64 3.52 -12.57 12.06
C LYS A 64 5.03 -12.86 11.93
N ASP A 65 5.39 -13.83 11.08
CA ASP A 65 6.76 -14.28 10.88
C ASP A 65 7.40 -13.70 9.61
N MET A 66 6.72 -12.78 8.90
CA MET A 66 7.14 -12.26 7.60
C MET A 66 6.80 -10.78 7.45
N GLU A 67 7.62 -10.01 6.73
CA GLU A 67 7.28 -8.62 6.41
C GLU A 67 5.98 -8.58 5.59
N PRO A 68 5.02 -7.69 5.95
CA PRO A 68 3.75 -7.64 5.26
C PRO A 68 3.91 -7.00 3.87
N GLU A 69 3.19 -7.54 2.89
CA GLU A 69 3.24 -7.08 1.50
C GLU A 69 1.88 -6.55 1.04
N LEU A 70 1.91 -5.42 0.35
CA LEU A 70 0.76 -4.73 -0.23
C LEU A 70 0.72 -4.89 -1.74
N ALA A 71 -0.49 -4.83 -2.30
CA ALA A 71 -0.73 -4.69 -3.72
C ALA A 71 -1.78 -3.60 -3.98
N CYS A 72 -1.62 -2.88 -5.10
CA CYS A 72 -2.58 -1.91 -5.61
C CYS A 72 -3.38 -2.46 -6.80
N ILE A 73 -3.48 -3.79 -6.90
CA ILE A 73 -4.26 -4.52 -7.91
C ILE A 73 -4.98 -5.68 -7.25
N ASP A 74 -6.13 -6.04 -7.79
CA ASP A 74 -6.88 -7.24 -7.40
C ASP A 74 -6.32 -8.51 -8.08
N GLY A 75 -6.92 -9.66 -7.78
CA GLY A 75 -6.56 -10.93 -8.44
C GLY A 75 -6.81 -10.98 -9.95
N SER A 76 -7.54 -10.01 -10.52
CA SER A 76 -7.75 -9.86 -11.96
C SER A 76 -6.75 -8.90 -12.62
N GLY A 77 -5.87 -8.28 -11.84
CA GLY A 77 -4.87 -7.31 -12.30
C GLY A 77 -5.39 -5.88 -12.46
N LYS A 78 -6.59 -5.57 -11.93
CA LYS A 78 -7.19 -4.23 -11.99
C LYS A 78 -6.98 -3.47 -10.69
N ALA A 79 -6.80 -2.15 -10.76
CA ALA A 79 -6.58 -1.34 -9.57
C ALA A 79 -7.82 -1.24 -8.67
N ASN A 80 -9.04 -1.26 -9.24
CA ASN A 80 -10.30 -1.08 -8.50
C ASN A 80 -10.29 0.10 -7.50
N GLY A 81 -9.65 1.21 -7.89
CA GLY A 81 -9.52 2.41 -7.06
C GLY A 81 -8.32 2.41 -6.09
N MET A 82 -7.50 1.36 -6.08
CA MET A 82 -6.20 1.31 -5.41
C MET A 82 -5.12 2.06 -6.21
N GLY A 83 -4.05 2.44 -5.54
CA GLY A 83 -2.94 3.17 -6.13
C GLY A 83 -2.51 4.39 -5.31
N VAL A 84 -1.75 5.28 -5.95
CA VAL A 84 -1.27 6.50 -5.32
C VAL A 84 -2.40 7.53 -5.26
N PHE A 85 -2.55 8.21 -4.12
CA PHE A 85 -3.49 9.32 -4.00
C PHE A 85 -3.01 10.52 -4.83
N GLY A 86 -3.96 11.36 -5.26
CA GLY A 86 -3.66 12.63 -5.93
C GLY A 86 -2.91 13.61 -5.03
N GLN A 87 -2.43 14.71 -5.62
CA GLN A 87 -1.64 15.73 -4.92
C GLN A 87 -2.44 16.50 -3.85
N ASP A 88 -3.77 16.55 -4.00
CA ASP A 88 -4.66 17.25 -3.08
C ASP A 88 -5.51 16.25 -2.30
N GLY A 89 -5.50 16.40 -0.98
CA GLY A 89 -6.25 15.55 -0.07
C GLY A 89 -5.91 15.83 1.39
N PHE A 90 -6.64 15.17 2.29
CA PHE A 90 -6.39 15.24 3.72
C PHE A 90 -6.43 13.85 4.31
N MET A 91 -5.36 13.47 5.02
CA MET A 91 -5.30 12.23 5.78
C MET A 91 -5.31 12.56 7.27
N PHE A 92 -6.23 11.94 8.01
CA PHE A 92 -6.26 11.99 9.46
C PHE A 92 -6.41 10.60 10.03
N LYS A 93 -5.86 10.40 11.23
CA LYS A 93 -5.93 9.12 11.92
C LYS A 93 -7.23 9.05 12.73
N VAL A 94 -7.90 7.91 12.64
CA VAL A 94 -9.11 7.59 13.41
C VAL A 94 -8.91 6.28 14.15
N SER A 95 -9.69 6.06 15.22
CA SER A 95 -9.65 4.80 15.96
C SER A 95 -10.25 3.67 15.14
N LEU A 96 -9.71 2.45 15.29
CA LEU A 96 -10.20 1.27 14.57
C LEU A 96 -11.67 0.95 14.88
N GLY A 97 -12.14 1.30 16.08
CA GLY A 97 -13.55 1.15 16.47
C GLY A 97 -14.50 2.07 15.70
N LEU A 98 -14.03 3.22 15.21
CA LEU A 98 -14.84 4.11 14.36
C LEU A 98 -14.91 3.60 12.92
N VAL A 99 -13.80 3.07 12.38
CA VAL A 99 -13.73 2.56 11.00
C VAL A 99 -14.57 1.29 10.79
N ARG A 100 -14.72 0.46 11.82
CA ARG A 100 -15.44 -0.82 11.77
C ARG A 100 -16.94 -0.71 12.10
N LYS A 101 -17.43 0.48 12.38
CA LYS A 101 -18.83 0.73 12.76
C LYS A 101 -19.67 1.04 11.53
#